data_AF-A0A558AXJ5-F1
#
_entry.id   AF-A0A558AXJ5-F1
#
_cell.length_a   1.000
_cell.length_b   1.000
_cell.length_c   1.000
_cell.angle_alpha   90.00
_cell.angle_beta   90.00
_cell.angle_gamma   90.00
#
_symmetry.space_group_name_H-M   'P 1'
#
loop_
_entity.id
_entity.type
_entity.pdbx_description
1 polymer ?
#
loop_
_entity_poly.entity_id
_entity_poly.type
_entity_poly.pdbx_seq_one_letter_code
_entity_poly.pdbx_strand_id
1 'polypeptide(L)'
;MARQLRNMNKQLDGIMKAFGKDANRIWKKGIESKQISPSILKTNDGRRAVDHKDLDEKVQKAFNLSEEEALTGVYLIFKGSDLFYVGHSTNIARRLKRHFSKPFEKKVSREEKRNKPFTTVLEKRNMSIAIYRITDEQNYMFRKTLDRIITYTQVPEYLKQTLGNPEDERTTTRRTRTSHKRTTA
;
A
#
# COMPACT_ATOMS: atom_id res chain seq x y z
N MET A 1 -2.45 14.81 4.50
CA MET A 1 -2.31 13.38 4.13
C MET A 1 -3.64 12.69 3.77
N ALA A 2 -4.79 13.06 4.34
CA ALA A 2 -6.11 12.45 4.03
C ALA A 2 -6.60 12.47 2.56
N ARG A 3 -5.94 13.15 1.62
CA ARG A 3 -6.34 13.20 0.21
C ARG A 3 -6.06 11.88 -0.52
N GLN A 4 -4.95 11.21 -0.20
CA GLN A 4 -4.51 9.99 -0.87
C GLN A 4 -5.45 8.82 -0.57
N LEU A 5 -5.72 8.56 0.72
CA LEU A 5 -6.68 7.53 1.13
C LEU A 5 -8.09 7.78 0.54
N ARG A 6 -8.56 9.04 0.55
CA ARG A 6 -9.88 9.38 -0.03
C ARG A 6 -9.96 9.09 -1.53
N ASN A 7 -8.91 9.43 -2.29
CA ASN A 7 -8.86 9.14 -3.71
C ASN A 7 -8.82 7.63 -3.98
N MET A 8 -8.05 6.89 -3.18
CA MET A 8 -7.98 5.43 -3.27
C MET A 8 -9.33 4.79 -2.97
N ASN A 9 -10.03 5.23 -1.92
CA ASN A 9 -11.36 4.73 -1.56
C ASN A 9 -12.37 4.96 -2.69
N LYS A 10 -12.35 6.14 -3.33
CA LYS A 10 -13.21 6.43 -4.49
C LYS A 10 -12.94 5.52 -5.68
N GLN A 11 -11.68 5.19 -5.94
CA GLN A 11 -11.34 4.26 -7.03
C GLN A 11 -11.79 2.83 -6.69
N LEU A 12 -11.51 2.38 -5.47
CA LEU A 12 -11.89 1.05 -5.01
C LEU A 12 -13.41 0.89 -4.92
N ASP A 13 -14.17 1.94 -4.59
CA ASP A 13 -15.63 1.94 -4.66
C ASP A 13 -16.15 1.49 -6.05
N GLY A 14 -15.59 2.05 -7.12
CA GLY A 14 -15.97 1.69 -8.49
C GLY A 14 -15.59 0.25 -8.82
N ILE A 15 -14.39 -0.17 -8.44
CA ILE A 15 -13.88 -1.51 -8.70
C ILE A 15 -14.71 -2.57 -7.95
N MET A 16 -14.98 -2.35 -6.67
CA MET A 16 -15.73 -3.29 -5.84
C MET A 16 -17.17 -3.45 -6.32
N LYS A 17 -17.80 -2.35 -6.78
CA LYS A 17 -19.13 -2.39 -7.41
C LYS A 17 -19.14 -3.29 -8.66
N ALA A 18 -18.08 -3.29 -9.45
CA ALA A 18 -17.94 -4.15 -10.63
C ALA A 18 -17.53 -5.59 -10.29
N PHE A 19 -16.82 -5.81 -9.18
CA PHE A 19 -16.29 -7.12 -8.79
C PHE A 19 -17.39 -8.10 -8.33
N GLY A 20 -18.49 -7.59 -7.77
CA GLY A 20 -19.65 -8.42 -7.42
C GLY A 20 -20.39 -7.93 -6.16
N LYS A 21 -21.62 -8.44 -5.97
CA LYS A 21 -22.50 -8.01 -4.86
C LYS A 21 -21.87 -8.25 -3.49
N ASP A 22 -21.27 -9.43 -3.27
CA ASP A 22 -20.67 -9.78 -1.98
C ASP A 22 -19.42 -8.96 -1.67
N ALA A 23 -18.51 -8.82 -2.64
CA ALA A 23 -17.32 -7.99 -2.49
C ALA A 23 -17.68 -6.53 -2.19
N ASN A 24 -18.66 -5.97 -2.90
CA ASN A 24 -19.15 -4.62 -2.65
C ASN A 24 -19.81 -4.50 -1.26
N ARG A 25 -20.56 -5.51 -0.81
CA ARG A 25 -21.15 -5.53 0.54
C ARG A 25 -20.07 -5.50 1.62
N ILE A 26 -19.06 -6.37 1.52
CA ILE A 26 -17.93 -6.42 2.46
C ILE A 26 -17.19 -5.08 2.43
N TRP A 27 -16.89 -4.55 1.25
CA TRP A 27 -16.20 -3.26 1.10
C TRP A 27 -16.95 -2.10 1.77
N LYS A 28 -18.28 -2.02 1.62
CA LYS A 28 -19.08 -0.91 2.16
C LYS A 28 -19.36 -1.00 3.65
N LYS A 29 -19.49 -2.21 4.21
CA LYS A 29 -19.93 -2.41 5.61
C LYS A 29 -18.89 -3.06 6.51
N GLY A 30 -17.97 -3.85 5.95
CA GLY A 30 -16.99 -4.67 6.66
C GLY A 30 -15.56 -4.15 6.59
N ILE A 31 -15.32 -2.96 6.01
CA ILE A 31 -14.00 -2.35 5.90
C ILE A 31 -13.95 -1.00 6.61
N GLU A 32 -13.06 -0.86 7.57
CA GLU A 32 -12.64 0.42 8.12
C GLU A 32 -11.29 0.82 7.52
N SER A 33 -11.10 2.08 7.15
CA SER A 33 -9.83 2.55 6.57
C SER A 33 -9.26 3.77 7.28
N LYS A 34 -7.95 3.74 7.53
CA LYS A 34 -7.20 4.85 8.15
C LYS A 34 -5.82 4.98 7.51
N GLN A 35 -5.25 6.18 7.59
CA GLN A 35 -3.89 6.45 7.14
C GLN A 35 -3.07 6.99 8.32
N ILE A 36 -1.91 6.40 8.54
CA ILE A 36 -0.97 6.77 9.60
C ILE A 36 0.37 7.16 8.99
N SER A 37 1.20 7.85 9.76
CA SER A 37 2.54 8.25 9.34
C SER A 37 3.47 8.12 10.53
N PRO A 38 4.13 6.97 10.70
CA PRO A 38 4.99 6.75 11.84
C PRO A 38 6.26 7.60 11.73
N SER A 39 6.82 7.94 12.88
CA SER A 39 8.01 8.75 13.00
C SER A 39 9.24 7.99 12.47
N ILE A 40 10.14 8.71 11.81
CA ILE A 40 11.40 8.16 11.31
C ILE A 40 12.53 8.74 12.14
N LEU A 41 13.22 7.88 12.88
CA LEU A 41 14.36 8.23 13.72
C LEU A 41 15.67 8.08 12.95
N LYS A 42 16.67 8.86 13.36
CA LYS A 42 18.06 8.65 12.94
C LYS A 42 18.77 7.84 14.02
N THR A 43 19.29 6.68 13.65
CA THR A 43 20.05 5.80 14.55
C THR A 43 21.48 6.33 14.75
N ASN A 44 22.17 5.85 15.78
CA ASN A 44 23.51 6.29 16.14
C ASN A 44 24.55 6.09 15.01
N ASP A 45 24.35 5.08 14.16
CA ASP A 45 25.15 4.80 12.96
C ASP A 45 24.73 5.65 11.73
N GLY A 46 23.87 6.65 11.93
CA GLY A 46 23.42 7.59 10.90
C GLY A 46 22.31 7.06 9.97
N ARG A 47 21.85 5.82 10.16
CA ARG A 47 20.76 5.22 9.37
C ARG A 47 19.40 5.77 9.82
N ARG A 48 18.38 5.49 9.01
CA ARG A 48 16.99 5.87 9.31
C ARG A 48 16.18 4.62 9.64
N ALA A 49 15.41 4.67 10.71
CA ALA A 49 14.56 3.59 11.16
C ALA A 49 13.17 4.12 11.52
N VAL A 50 12.15 3.26 11.42
CA VAL A 50 10.82 3.59 11.91
C VAL A 50 10.83 3.46 13.44
N ASP A 51 10.25 4.43 14.13
CA ASP A 51 9.97 4.30 15.55
C ASP A 51 8.84 3.26 15.74
N HIS A 52 9.19 2.10 16.27
CA HIS A 52 8.22 1.02 16.46
C HIS A 52 7.17 1.33 17.53
N LYS A 53 7.53 2.13 18.55
CA LYS A 53 6.60 2.52 19.61
C LYS A 53 5.56 3.49 19.06
N ASP A 54 6.01 4.53 18.38
CA ASP A 54 5.12 5.49 17.70
C ASP A 54 4.26 4.83 16.61
N LEU A 55 4.81 3.82 15.90
CA LEU A 55 4.04 3.02 14.95
C LEU A 55 2.87 2.30 15.63
N ASP A 56 3.10 1.60 16.75
CA ASP A 56 2.03 0.91 17.48
C ASP A 56 0.98 1.88 18.01
N GLU A 57 1.42 2.95 18.69
CA GLU A 57 0.53 3.95 19.26
C GLU A 57 -0.37 4.57 18.18
N LYS A 58 0.18 4.88 17.00
CA LYS A 58 -0.60 5.41 15.88
C LYS A 58 -1.57 4.39 15.29
N VAL A 59 -1.20 3.11 15.20
CA VAL A 59 -2.11 2.05 14.74
C VAL A 59 -3.26 1.88 15.74
N GLN A 60 -2.95 1.73 17.03
CA GLN A 60 -3.95 1.56 18.10
C GLN A 60 -4.90 2.75 18.15
N LYS A 61 -4.37 3.97 18.18
CA LYS A 61 -5.17 5.20 18.22
C LYS A 61 -6.03 5.37 16.97
N ALA A 62 -5.54 5.00 15.78
CA ALA A 62 -6.29 5.17 14.54
C ALA A 62 -7.55 4.29 14.47
N PHE A 63 -7.49 3.10 15.08
CA PHE A 63 -8.53 2.07 15.02
C PHE A 63 -9.20 1.80 16.38
N ASN A 64 -8.89 2.60 17.41
CA ASN A 64 -9.37 2.45 18.78
C ASN A 64 -9.21 1.02 19.33
N LEU A 65 -8.03 0.42 19.09
CA LEU A 65 -7.73 -0.96 19.46
C LEU A 65 -7.17 -1.03 20.88
N SER A 66 -7.48 -2.11 21.60
CA SER A 66 -6.74 -2.49 22.80
C SER A 66 -5.34 -3.01 22.44
N GLU A 67 -4.44 -3.15 23.43
CA GLU A 67 -3.07 -3.64 23.18
C GLU A 67 -3.03 -5.07 22.62
N GLU A 68 -4.01 -5.89 22.96
CA GLU A 68 -4.09 -7.30 22.55
C GLU A 68 -4.82 -7.52 21.22
N GLU A 69 -5.54 -6.51 20.73
CA GLU A 69 -6.43 -6.67 19.58
C GLU A 69 -5.65 -6.73 18.25
N ALA A 70 -5.85 -7.83 17.51
CA ALA A 70 -5.16 -8.04 16.24
C ALA A 70 -5.88 -7.33 15.07
N LEU A 71 -5.17 -6.44 14.39
CA LEU A 71 -5.67 -5.79 13.19
C LEU A 71 -5.52 -6.70 11.96
N THR A 72 -6.64 -7.32 11.53
CA THR A 72 -6.71 -8.12 10.30
C THR A 72 -7.12 -7.28 9.09
N GLY A 73 -6.41 -7.43 7.96
CA GLY A 73 -6.76 -6.71 6.73
C GLY A 73 -5.62 -6.54 5.74
N VAL A 74 -5.63 -5.41 5.03
CA VAL A 74 -4.62 -5.02 4.02
C VAL A 74 -3.95 -3.71 4.41
N TYR A 75 -2.65 -3.59 4.18
CA TYR A 75 -1.86 -2.38 4.41
C TYR A 75 -1.08 -2.00 3.14
N LEU A 76 -0.99 -0.70 2.90
CA LEU A 76 -0.33 -0.09 1.77
C LEU A 76 0.72 0.87 2.31
N ILE A 77 1.97 0.71 1.89
CA ILE A 77 3.08 1.57 2.28
C ILE A 77 3.38 2.51 1.12
N PHE A 78 3.37 3.80 1.39
CA PHE A 78 3.61 4.85 0.41
C PHE A 78 4.95 5.56 0.67
N LYS A 79 5.69 5.80 -0.41
CA LYS A 79 6.90 6.64 -0.45
C LYS A 79 6.51 8.02 -1.00
N GLY A 80 5.88 8.84 -0.16
CA GLY A 80 5.22 10.07 -0.59
C GLY A 80 3.88 9.78 -1.27
N SER A 81 3.72 10.17 -2.54
CA SER A 81 2.54 9.83 -3.35
C SER A 81 2.56 8.41 -3.89
N ASP A 82 3.74 7.80 -3.95
CA ASP A 82 3.97 6.58 -4.72
C ASP A 82 3.66 5.35 -3.88
N LEU A 83 2.82 4.45 -4.39
CA LEU A 83 2.53 3.18 -3.71
C LEU A 83 3.75 2.28 -3.83
N PHE A 84 4.46 2.11 -2.72
CA PHE A 84 5.68 1.32 -2.68
C PHE A 84 5.38 -0.16 -2.49
N TYR A 85 4.46 -0.52 -1.60
CA TYR A 85 4.19 -1.91 -1.24
C TYR A 85 2.74 -2.11 -0.82
N VAL A 86 2.19 -3.30 -1.13
CA VAL A 86 0.88 -3.77 -0.65
C VAL A 86 1.12 -5.12 0.03
N GLY A 87 0.43 -5.34 1.15
CA GLY A 87 0.37 -6.68 1.73
C GLY A 87 -0.84 -6.84 2.63
N HIS A 88 -1.16 -8.09 2.95
CA HIS A 88 -2.22 -8.44 3.88
C HIS A 88 -1.66 -9.16 5.12
N SER A 89 -2.43 -9.14 6.21
CA SER A 89 -2.10 -9.92 7.41
C SER A 89 -3.33 -10.14 8.29
N THR A 90 -3.25 -11.14 9.16
CA THR A 90 -4.14 -11.29 10.33
C THR A 90 -3.66 -10.48 11.53
N ASN A 91 -2.43 -9.94 11.48
CA ASN A 91 -1.93 -8.99 12.46
C ASN A 91 -0.99 -8.00 11.75
N ILE A 92 -1.58 -6.90 11.27
CA ILE A 92 -0.89 -5.88 10.49
C ILE A 92 0.18 -5.19 11.31
N ALA A 93 -0.08 -4.82 12.57
CA ALA A 93 0.91 -4.15 13.43
C ALA A 93 2.19 -4.99 13.56
N ARG A 94 2.07 -6.28 13.88
CA ARG A 94 3.20 -7.21 13.96
C ARG A 94 3.91 -7.38 12.61
N ARG A 95 3.17 -7.41 11.50
CA ARG A 95 3.75 -7.54 10.16
C ARG A 95 4.52 -6.29 9.75
N LEU A 96 4.00 -5.09 10.04
CA LEU A 96 4.67 -3.82 9.80
C LEU A 96 5.97 -3.73 10.60
N LYS A 97 5.94 -4.06 11.90
CA LYS A 97 7.16 -4.17 12.72
C LYS A 97 8.20 -5.06 12.06
N ARG A 98 7.82 -6.27 11.64
CA ARG A 98 8.77 -7.19 10.96
C ARG A 98 9.37 -6.61 9.69
N HIS A 99 8.61 -5.85 8.90
CA HIS A 99 9.16 -5.18 7.71
C HIS A 99 10.22 -4.14 8.07
N PHE A 100 10.04 -3.43 9.18
CA PHE A 100 10.95 -2.38 9.65
C PHE A 100 12.04 -2.87 10.63
N SER A 101 11.90 -4.08 11.19
CA SER A 101 12.84 -4.70 12.14
C SER A 101 13.93 -5.54 11.49
N LYS A 102 13.75 -5.97 10.23
CA LYS A 102 14.81 -6.73 9.54
C LYS A 102 16.08 -5.88 9.53
N PRO A 103 17.20 -6.38 10.09
CA PRO A 103 18.40 -5.58 10.20
C PRO A 103 18.80 -5.12 8.81
N PHE A 104 19.24 -3.87 8.76
CA PHE A 104 19.85 -3.23 7.60
C PHE A 104 21.19 -3.91 7.32
N GLU A 105 21.15 -5.19 6.93
CA GLU A 105 22.34 -5.95 6.62
C GLU A 105 22.82 -5.60 5.22
N LYS A 106 24.01 -5.00 5.21
CA LYS A 106 24.92 -4.78 4.08
C LYS A 106 24.49 -3.75 3.02
N LYS A 107 25.53 -3.20 2.39
CA LYS A 107 25.45 -2.64 1.05
C LYS A 107 24.81 -3.70 0.15
N VAL A 108 23.51 -3.54 -0.06
CA VAL A 108 22.68 -4.42 -0.88
C VAL A 108 23.39 -4.65 -2.22
N SER A 109 23.63 -5.92 -2.59
CA SER A 109 24.20 -6.24 -3.91
C SER A 109 23.30 -5.68 -5.02
N ARG A 110 23.84 -5.47 -6.24
CA ARG A 110 23.02 -4.99 -7.38
C ARG A 110 21.80 -5.89 -7.63
N GLU A 111 21.91 -7.18 -7.32
CA GLU A 111 20.83 -8.17 -7.43
C GLU A 111 19.83 -8.11 -6.27
N GLU A 112 20.26 -7.90 -5.03
CA GLU A 112 19.35 -7.75 -3.89
C GLU A 112 18.57 -6.43 -3.92
N LYS A 113 19.09 -5.39 -4.59
CA LYS A 113 18.34 -4.15 -4.84
C LYS A 113 17.08 -4.41 -5.68
N ARG A 114 17.10 -5.44 -6.54
CA ARG A 114 15.91 -5.88 -7.28
C ARG A 114 14.87 -6.56 -6.37
N ASN A 115 15.26 -7.08 -5.20
CA ASN A 115 14.42 -7.93 -4.35
C ASN A 115 13.81 -7.25 -3.10
N LYS A 116 13.64 -5.91 -3.14
CA LYS A 116 12.86 -5.08 -2.17
C LYS A 116 13.60 -4.64 -0.89
N PRO A 117 14.53 -3.69 -0.99
CA PRO A 117 15.00 -3.01 0.20
C PRO A 117 13.98 -1.93 0.61
N PHE A 118 13.19 -2.19 1.66
CA PHE A 118 12.34 -1.19 2.34
C PHE A 118 13.12 0.06 2.78
N THR A 119 14.46 0.02 2.75
CA THR A 119 15.38 1.16 2.95
C THR A 119 15.01 2.39 2.12
N THR A 120 14.59 2.19 0.88
CA THR A 120 14.26 3.30 -0.03
C THR A 120 12.99 4.04 0.39
N VAL A 121 12.06 3.38 1.08
CA VAL A 121 10.85 4.01 1.62
C VAL A 121 11.21 5.08 2.65
N LEU A 122 12.25 4.82 3.44
CA LEU A 122 12.69 5.69 4.52
C LEU A 122 13.53 6.87 4.03
N GLU A 123 13.90 6.93 2.74
CA GLU A 123 14.65 8.07 2.18
C GLU A 123 13.81 9.35 2.14
N LYS A 124 12.51 9.24 1.83
CA LYS A 124 11.62 10.40 1.84
C LYS A 124 11.15 10.70 3.26
N ARG A 125 10.85 11.98 3.56
CA ARG A 125 10.33 12.41 4.88
C ARG A 125 8.83 12.15 5.06
N ASN A 126 8.12 11.79 3.98
CA ASN A 126 6.66 11.68 3.94
C ASN A 126 6.18 10.24 3.67
N MET A 127 6.83 9.25 4.29
CA MET A 127 6.28 7.89 4.31
C MET A 127 4.93 7.90 5.03
N SER A 128 3.95 7.18 4.46
CA SER A 128 2.68 6.94 5.12
C SER A 128 2.18 5.53 4.86
N ILE A 129 1.30 5.05 5.73
CA ILE A 129 0.74 3.70 5.66
C ILE A 129 -0.78 3.84 5.66
N ALA A 130 -1.45 3.38 4.60
CA ALA A 130 -2.89 3.22 4.60
C ALA A 130 -3.24 1.79 5.03
N ILE A 131 -4.26 1.64 5.86
CA ILE A 131 -4.70 0.35 6.39
C ILE A 131 -6.19 0.22 6.11
N TYR A 132 -6.58 -0.93 5.56
CA TYR A 132 -7.95 -1.39 5.39
C TYR A 132 -8.17 -2.56 6.35
N ARG A 133 -8.76 -2.27 7.50
CA ARG A 133 -9.14 -3.25 8.51
C ARG A 133 -10.43 -3.94 8.08
N ILE A 134 -10.45 -5.27 8.15
CA ILE A 134 -11.68 -6.06 8.05
C ILE A 134 -12.27 -6.17 9.45
N THR A 135 -13.51 -5.72 9.62
CA THR A 135 -14.16 -5.64 10.94
C THR A 135 -14.94 -6.89 11.32
N ASP A 136 -15.28 -7.73 10.34
CA ASP A 136 -16.05 -8.95 10.53
C ASP A 136 -15.19 -10.19 10.23
N GLU A 137 -15.10 -11.09 11.20
CA GLU A 137 -14.28 -12.30 11.14
C GLU A 137 -14.66 -13.23 10.00
N GLN A 138 -15.97 -13.31 9.69
CA GLN A 138 -16.47 -14.12 8.58
C GLN A 138 -15.86 -13.67 7.24
N ASN A 139 -15.45 -12.42 7.16
CA ASN A 139 -14.89 -11.81 5.96
C ASN A 139 -13.36 -11.73 5.97
N TYR A 140 -12.65 -12.23 7.01
CA TYR A 140 -11.19 -12.11 7.09
C TYR A 140 -10.45 -12.66 5.87
N MET A 141 -11.00 -13.69 5.20
CA MET A 141 -10.41 -14.25 3.98
C MET A 141 -10.41 -13.27 2.80
N PHE A 142 -11.33 -12.31 2.79
CA PHE A 142 -11.41 -11.25 1.78
C PHE A 142 -10.14 -10.41 1.71
N ARG A 143 -9.30 -10.37 2.77
CA ARG A 143 -8.01 -9.65 2.75
C ARG A 143 -7.11 -10.05 1.59
N LYS A 144 -7.12 -11.34 1.19
CA LYS A 144 -6.32 -11.87 0.09
C LYS A 144 -6.82 -11.35 -1.25
N THR A 145 -8.14 -11.31 -1.42
CA THR A 145 -8.80 -10.79 -2.62
C THR A 145 -8.60 -9.28 -2.73
N LEU A 146 -8.79 -8.55 -1.62
CA LEU A 146 -8.58 -7.10 -1.55
C LEU A 146 -7.14 -6.71 -1.89
N ASP A 147 -6.14 -7.42 -1.34
CA ASP A 147 -4.73 -7.23 -1.68
C ASP A 147 -4.48 -7.41 -3.19
N ARG A 148 -4.99 -8.49 -3.79
CA ARG A 148 -4.86 -8.72 -5.24
C ARG A 148 -5.51 -7.61 -6.06
N ILE A 149 -6.74 -7.22 -5.72
CA ILE A 149 -7.45 -6.13 -6.41
C ILE A 149 -6.62 -4.84 -6.37
N ILE A 150 -6.13 -4.45 -5.20
CA ILE A 150 -5.32 -3.24 -5.04
C ILE A 150 -4.01 -3.36 -5.82
N THR A 151 -3.34 -4.51 -5.72
CA THR A 151 -2.06 -4.76 -6.40
C THR A 151 -2.19 -4.65 -7.92
N TYR A 152 -3.23 -5.24 -8.53
CA TYR A 152 -3.42 -5.18 -9.98
C TYR A 152 -3.93 -3.82 -10.47
N THR A 153 -4.65 -3.07 -9.64
CA THR A 153 -5.24 -1.79 -10.07
C THR A 153 -4.29 -0.61 -9.89
N GLN A 154 -3.39 -0.68 -8.91
CA GLN A 154 -2.49 0.42 -8.56
C GLN A 154 -1.02 0.14 -8.91
N VAL A 155 -0.68 -1.13 -9.14
CA VAL A 155 0.66 -1.63 -9.45
C VAL A 155 1.77 -0.98 -8.58
N PRO A 156 2.04 -1.54 -7.39
CA PRO A 156 3.05 -0.99 -6.50
C PRO A 156 4.43 -0.97 -7.15
N GLU A 157 5.28 -0.03 -6.73
CA GLU A 157 6.61 0.24 -7.30
C GLU A 157 7.44 -1.03 -7.49
N TYR A 158 7.42 -1.94 -6.51
CA TYR A 158 8.20 -3.19 -6.57
C TYR A 158 7.74 -4.17 -7.66
N LEU A 159 6.57 -3.99 -8.25
CA LEU A 159 6.03 -4.85 -9.33
C LEU A 159 5.97 -4.15 -10.68
N LYS A 160 6.32 -2.87 -10.78
CA LYS A 160 6.26 -2.13 -12.06
C LYS A 160 7.13 -2.79 -13.15
N GLN A 161 8.25 -3.38 -12.77
CA GLN A 161 9.14 -4.08 -13.71
C GLN A 161 8.53 -5.40 -14.23
N THR A 162 7.65 -6.03 -13.46
CA THR A 162 7.07 -7.35 -13.78
C THR A 162 5.66 -7.28 -14.37
N LEU A 163 4.85 -6.30 -13.94
CA LEU A 163 3.45 -6.17 -14.33
C LEU A 163 3.19 -5.00 -15.31
N GLY A 164 4.23 -4.23 -15.65
CA GLY A 164 4.09 -3.01 -16.46
C GLY A 164 3.56 -1.82 -15.65
N ASN A 165 3.73 -0.61 -16.17
CA ASN A 165 3.18 0.59 -15.54
C ASN A 165 1.78 0.89 -16.13
N PRO A 166 0.71 1.00 -15.32
CA PRO A 166 -0.62 1.31 -15.83
C PRO A 166 -0.73 2.69 -16.52
N GLU A 167 0.26 3.57 -16.35
CA GLU A 167 0.35 4.84 -17.10
C GLU A 167 0.89 4.66 -18.54
N ASP A 168 1.62 3.58 -18.83
CA ASP A 168 2.18 3.31 -20.15
C ASP A 168 1.10 2.85 -21.14
N GLU A 169 0.02 2.22 -20.65
CA GLU A 169 -1.16 1.87 -21.46
C GLU A 169 -2.00 3.09 -21.86
N ARG A 170 -2.02 4.14 -21.02
CA ARG A 170 -2.75 5.39 -21.31
C ARG A 170 -2.02 6.28 -22.32
N THR A 171 -0.69 6.20 -22.38
CA THR A 171 0.11 6.96 -23.35
C THR A 171 0.11 6.31 -24.74
N THR A 172 0.10 4.98 -24.81
CA THR A 172 -0.02 4.24 -26.08
C THR A 172 -1.37 4.47 -26.77
N THR A 173 -2.49 4.43 -26.03
CA THR A 173 -3.83 4.74 -26.59
C THR A 173 -4.01 6.21 -27.03
N ARG A 174 -3.25 7.14 -26.45
CA ARG A 174 -3.28 8.57 -26.83
C ARG A 174 -2.44 8.85 -28.08
N ARG A 175 -1.36 8.09 -28.31
CA ARG A 175 -0.52 8.17 -29.52
C ARG A 175 -1.21 7.56 -30.74
N THR A 176 -1.92 6.44 -30.61
CA THR A 176 -2.67 5.85 -31.73
C THR A 176 -3.82 6.72 -32.21
N ARG A 177 -4.48 7.48 -31.31
CA ARG A 177 -5.52 8.44 -31.71
C ARG A 177 -5.02 9.70 -32.41
N THR A 178 -3.74 10.05 -32.26
CA THR A 178 -3.17 11.26 -32.88
C THR A 178 -2.45 10.98 -34.20
N SER A 179 -2.14 9.73 -34.53
CA SER A 179 -1.44 9.37 -35.77
C SER A 179 -2.34 9.10 -36.98
N HIS A 180 -3.68 9.17 -36.86
CA HIS A 180 -4.63 8.95 -37.96
C HIS A 180 -5.21 10.23 -38.58
N LYS A 181 -4.55 11.38 -38.40
CA LYS A 181 -4.87 12.61 -39.14
C LYS A 181 -3.62 13.14 -39.84
N ARG A 182 -3.33 12.59 -41.02
CA ARG A 182 -2.81 13.29 -42.23
C ARG A 182 -2.22 12.29 -43.21
N THR A 183 -2.99 11.96 -44.24
CA THR A 183 -2.55 12.00 -45.66
C THR A 183 -3.77 11.73 -46.53
N THR A 184 -4.44 12.81 -46.94
CA THR A 184 -5.18 12.88 -48.20
C THR A 184 -5.04 14.31 -48.73
N ALA A 185 -4.92 14.38 -50.06
CA ALA A 185 -4.58 15.51 -50.93
C ALA A 185 -3.07 15.68 -51.16
#